data_AF-A0A2H0CUV0-F1
#
_entry.id   AF-A0A2H0CUV0-F1
#
_cell.length_a   1.000
_cell.length_b   1.000
_cell.length_c   1.000
_cell.angle_alpha   90.00
_cell.angle_beta   90.00
_cell.angle_gamma   90.00
#
_symmetry.space_group_name_H-M   'P 1'
#
loop_
_entity.id
_entity.type
_entity.pdbx_description
1 polymer ?
#
loop_
_entity_poly.entity_id
_entity_poly.type
_entity_poly.pdbx_seq_one_letter_code
_entity_poly.pdbx_strand_id
1 'polypeptide(L)' 'MAKVCAICSKGSQVGGGYSNRIRATQFNPTGKRRRKPNLQLARFADGKRREICTRCLKANKHLRHAA' A
#
# COMPACT_ATOMS: atom_id res chain seq x y z
N MET A 1 10.14 -10.18 7.17
CA MET A 1 10.08 -9.50 5.85
C MET A 1 9.28 -8.20 5.98
N ALA A 2 9.87 -7.05 5.67
CA ALA A 2 9.12 -5.79 5.70
C ALA A 2 8.03 -5.83 4.62
N LYS A 3 6.75 -5.61 4.99
CA LYS A 3 5.61 -5.51 4.07
C LYS A 3 5.71 -4.21 3.26
N VAL A 4 6.67 -4.16 2.34
CA VAL A 4 7.03 -3.00 1.53
C VAL A 4 7.08 -3.40 0.05
N CYS A 5 6.57 -2.53 -0.81
CA CYS A 5 6.65 -2.74 -2.26
C CYS A 5 8.09 -2.59 -2.76
N ALA A 6 8.60 -3.57 -3.50
CA ALA A 6 9.96 -3.56 -4.05
C ALA A 6 10.25 -2.43 -5.07
N ILE A 7 9.22 -1.84 -5.70
CA ILE A 7 9.39 -0.81 -6.75
C ILE A 7 9.25 0.61 -6.20
N CYS A 8 8.21 0.86 -5.39
CA CYS A 8 7.87 2.22 -4.94
C CYS A 8 8.04 2.41 -3.43
N SER A 9 8.66 1.45 -2.75
CA SER A 9 8.95 1.49 -1.31
C SER A 9 7.72 1.76 -0.44
N LYS A 10 6.51 1.49 -0.97
CA LYS A 10 5.26 1.73 -0.26
C LYS A 10 5.14 0.77 0.92
N GLY A 11 5.26 1.30 2.13
CA GLY A 11 5.09 0.57 3.39
C GLY A 11 3.73 0.77 4.04
N SER A 12 3.57 0.23 5.25
CA SER A 12 2.40 0.48 6.08
C SER A 12 2.41 1.90 6.64
N GLN A 13 1.22 2.51 6.75
CA GLN A 13 1.05 3.82 7.39
C GLN A 13 0.10 3.68 8.58
N VAL A 14 0.36 4.43 9.64
CA VAL A 14 -0.54 4.54 10.80
C VAL A 14 -1.21 5.91 10.72
N GLY A 15 -2.53 5.93 10.72
CA GLY A 15 -3.30 7.17 10.65
C GLY A 15 -4.50 7.11 11.58
N GLY A 16 -4.89 8.27 12.11
CA GLY A 16 -6.17 8.45 12.77
C GLY A 16 -7.33 8.36 11.77
N GLY A 17 -8.54 8.27 12.29
CA GLY A 17 -9.76 8.47 11.51
C GLY A 17 -10.67 9.45 12.24
N TYR A 18 -11.75 9.83 11.59
CA TYR A 18 -12.89 10.46 12.23
C TYR A 18 -14.15 9.76 11.73
N SER A 19 -15.17 9.68 12.58
CA SER A 19 -16.42 9.03 12.22
C SER A 19 -17.44 10.04 11.71
N ASN A 20 -18.21 9.66 10.70
CA ASN A 20 -19.31 10.48 10.17
C ASN A 20 -20.62 10.30 10.97
N ARG A 21 -20.54 9.88 12.23
CA ARG A 21 -21.69 9.57 13.08
C ARG A 21 -22.33 10.81 13.71
N ILE A 22 -21.57 11.90 13.79
CA ILE A 22 -21.99 13.22 14.32
C ILE A 22 -22.00 14.22 13.15
N ARG A 23 -22.69 15.35 13.32
CA ARG A 23 -22.69 16.48 12.36
C ARG A 23 -21.26 16.82 11.91
N ALA A 24 -21.11 17.14 10.62
CA ALA A 24 -19.82 17.45 9.99
C ALA A 24 -19.08 18.64 10.63
N THR A 25 -19.80 19.52 11.34
CA THR A 25 -19.23 20.66 12.07
C THR A 25 -18.52 20.27 13.37
N GLN A 26 -18.72 19.05 13.86
CA GLN A 26 -18.08 18.55 15.07
C GLN A 26 -17.09 17.43 14.71
N PHE A 27 -15.82 17.65 15.02
CA PHE A 27 -14.79 16.64 14.84
C PHE A 27 -15.01 15.48 15.83
N ASN A 28 -15.25 14.27 15.29
CA ASN A 28 -15.45 13.05 16.08
C ASN A 28 -14.30 12.05 15.83
N PRO A 29 -13.17 12.17 16.57
CA PRO A 29 -11.99 11.35 16.33
C PRO A 29 -12.23 9.87 16.60
N THR A 30 -11.51 9.03 15.86
CA THR A 30 -11.39 7.59 16.12
C THR A 30 -9.93 7.22 16.31
N GLY A 31 -9.69 6.08 16.97
CA GLY A 31 -8.35 5.59 17.26
C GLY A 31 -7.45 5.42 16.02
N LYS A 32 -6.14 5.45 16.24
CA LYS A 32 -5.16 5.22 15.18
C LYS A 32 -5.25 3.78 14.69
N ARG A 33 -5.34 3.58 13.38
CA ARG A 33 -5.31 2.26 12.74
C ARG A 33 -4.15 2.16 11.75
N ARG A 34 -3.52 0.99 11.73
CA ARG A 34 -2.51 0.65 10.71
C ARG A 34 -3.18 0.26 9.39
N ARG A 35 -2.80 0.93 8.31
CA ARG A 35 -3.20 0.63 6.93
C ARG A 35 -2.03 -0.06 6.24
N LYS A 36 -2.21 -1.33 5.86
CA LYS A 36 -1.20 -2.11 5.14
C LYS A 36 -1.36 -1.88 3.63
N PRO A 37 -0.26 -1.79 2.86
CA PRO A 37 -0.35 -1.79 1.41
C PRO A 37 -0.87 -3.14 0.92
N ASN A 38 -1.69 -3.13 -0.13
CA ASN A 38 -2.10 -4.34 -0.82
C ASN A 38 -0.92 -4.82 -1.68
N LEU A 39 -0.13 -5.77 -1.16
CA LEU A 39 1.03 -6.36 -1.80
C LEU A 39 0.65 -7.71 -2.42
N GLN A 40 1.14 -7.96 -3.62
CA GLN A 40 0.90 -9.16 -4.41
C GLN A 40 2.23 -9.68 -4.95
N LEU A 41 2.38 -11.00 -5.03
CA LEU A 41 3.52 -11.64 -5.67
C LEU A 41 3.40 -11.50 -7.18
N ALA A 42 4.41 -10.87 -7.79
CA ALA A 42 4.49 -10.71 -9.24
C ALA A 42 5.83 -11.21 -9.75
N ARG A 43 5.84 -11.73 -10.98
CA ARG A 43 7.05 -12.15 -11.68
C ARG A 43 7.62 -10.94 -12.43
N PHE A 44 8.89 -10.63 -12.21
CA PHE A 44 9.60 -9.52 -12.86
C PHE A 44 10.18 -9.95 -14.21
N ALA A 45 10.64 -8.98 -14.98
CA ALA A 45 11.38 -9.22 -16.23
C ALA A 45 12.58 -10.16 -16.03
N ASP A 46 13.28 -10.04 -14.90
CA ASP A 46 14.43 -10.89 -14.52
C ASP A 46 14.04 -12.34 -14.16
N GLY A 47 12.77 -12.73 -14.32
CA GLY A 47 12.26 -14.06 -13.99
C GLY A 47 11.99 -14.29 -12.50
N LYS A 48 12.56 -13.48 -11.60
CA LYS A 48 12.36 -13.57 -10.14
C LYS A 48 10.97 -13.08 -9.72
N ARG A 49 10.42 -13.66 -8.64
CA ARG A 49 9.17 -13.22 -8.01
C ARG A 49 9.47 -12.29 -6.83
N ARG A 50 8.80 -11.15 -6.76
CA ARG A 50 8.88 -10.20 -5.63
C ARG A 50 7.49 -9.68 -5.26
N GLU A 51 7.30 -9.29 -4.00
CA GLU A 51 6.06 -8.63 -3.55
C GLU A 51 6.02 -7.17 -4.04
N ILE A 52 4.95 -6.81 -4.75
CA ILE A 52 4.71 -5.45 -5.24
C ILE A 52 3.32 -4.97 -4.88
N CYS A 53 3.14 -3.66 -4.73
CA CYS A 53 1.80 -3.14 -4.50
C CYS A 53 0.94 -3.25 -5.75
N THR A 54 -0.37 -3.44 -5.55
CA THR A 54 -1.34 -3.55 -6.65
C THR A 54 -1.34 -2.35 -7.60
N ARG A 55 -0.97 -1.15 -7.12
CA ARG A 55 -0.79 0.03 -7.97
C ARG A 55 0.35 -0.14 -8.98
N CYS A 56 1.48 -0.69 -8.56
CA CYS A 56 2.61 -0.95 -9.45
C CYS A 56 2.35 -2.16 -10.36
N LEU A 57 1.62 -3.16 -9.87
CA LEU A 57 1.17 -4.30 -10.68
C LEU A 57 0.28 -3.83 -11.83
N LYS A 58 -0.79 -3.09 -11.53
CA LYS A 58 -1.74 -2.56 -12.52
C LYS A 58 -1.09 -1.61 -13.53
N ALA A 59 -0.05 -0.87 -13.13
CA ALA A 59 0.70 0.01 -14.01
C ALA A 59 1.82 -0.72 -14.79
N ASN A 60 1.88 -2.06 -14.72
CA ASN A 60 2.89 -2.90 -15.39
C ASN A 60 4.36 -2.50 -15.09
N LYS A 61 4.61 -1.88 -13.93
CA LYS A 61 5.95 -1.40 -13.56
C LYS A 61 6.94 -2.55 -13.32
N HIS A 62 6.44 -3.73 -12.95
CA HIS A 62 7.23 -4.95 -12.73
C HIS A 62 7.87 -5.51 -14.00
N LEU A 63 7.37 -5.13 -15.18
CA LEU A 63 7.96 -5.51 -16.47
C LEU A 63 8.99 -4.49 -16.97
N ARG A 64 8.91 -3.24 -16.48
CA ARG A 64 9.76 -2.12 -16.92
C ARG A 64 11.01 -1.95 -16.06
N HIS A 65 10.91 -2.28 -14.78
CA HIS A 65 12.05 -2.30 -13.88
C HIS A 65 12.65 -3.71 -13.91
N ALA A 66 13.62 -3.92 -14.80
CA ALA A 66 14.62 -4.96 -14.60
C ALA A 66 15.44 -4.56 -13.37
N ALA A 67 15.74 -5.52 -12.49
CA ALA A 67 16.50 -5.29 -11.26
C ALA A 67 17.80 -4.53 -11.53
#